data_AF-A0A544YR33-F1
#
_entry.id   AF-A0A544YR33-F1
#
_cell.length_a   1.000
_cell.length_b   1.000
_cell.length_c   1.000
_cell.angle_alpha   90.00
_cell.angle_beta   90.00
_cell.angle_gamma   90.00
#
_symmetry.space_group_name_H-M   'P 1'
#
loop_
_entity.id
_entity.type
_entity.pdbx_description
1 polymer ?
#
loop_
_entity_poly.entity_id
_entity_poly.type
_entity_poly.pdbx_seq_one_letter_code
_entity_poly.pdbx_strand_id
1 'polypeptide(L)'
;MPERKGPRPGTAAATGDGLKLHRRPLRADGRGYSVITLRPGTPARFSTNRFHDTWHILSDLHGARLLGRLLWGLSFQRLPGTVVVIDRPHLDPNPFDAEPADPIVLVPAHLTTLTARAIRRLRRAAAEPSHGTVRWHTWGLDTELDRARRTLDLRWPEWEPPVDTHGAAIERTGGALVFRAPPSRLRLWAVDVVTLGEQWYHDMDYTYLHPVGRRGPCGSDGEVQIFRDYRLKVSAARTARREVLAGLPPAARPDDVNRLIWRHADTVRARRGPAVRV
;
A
#
# COMPACT_ATOMS: atom_id res chain seq x y z
N MET A 1 28.98 -24.29 -0.83
CA MET A 1 27.65 -23.69 -1.02
C MET A 1 27.25 -23.04 0.30
N PRO A 2 27.20 -21.70 0.45
CA PRO A 2 26.82 -21.13 1.74
C PRO A 2 25.30 -21.30 1.93
N GLU A 3 24.93 -22.00 3.01
CA GLU A 3 23.56 -22.17 3.45
C GLU A 3 22.89 -20.81 3.65
N ARG A 4 21.81 -20.56 2.90
CA ARG A 4 20.97 -19.38 3.11
C ARG A 4 20.22 -19.54 4.42
N LYS A 5 20.77 -18.96 5.48
CA LYS A 5 20.11 -18.84 6.79
C LYS A 5 18.77 -18.12 6.60
N GLY A 6 17.67 -18.87 6.68
CA GLY A 6 16.32 -18.34 6.58
C GLY A 6 16.06 -17.27 7.66
N PRO A 7 15.26 -16.24 7.36
CA PRO A 7 14.92 -15.22 8.36
C PRO A 7 14.17 -15.85 9.55
N ARG A 8 14.52 -15.44 10.77
CA ARG A 8 13.84 -15.89 11.99
C ARG A 8 12.37 -15.42 11.98
N PRO A 9 11.39 -16.29 12.29
CA PRO A 9 9.95 -16.00 12.13
C PRO A 9 9.48 -14.69 12.77
N GLY A 10 9.94 -14.37 13.98
CA GLY A 10 9.52 -13.17 14.71
C GLY A 10 9.97 -11.83 14.09
N THR A 11 11.09 -11.81 13.36
CA THR A 11 11.57 -10.58 12.71
C THR A 11 10.92 -10.32 11.36
N ALA A 12 10.36 -11.35 10.73
CA ALA A 12 9.69 -11.22 9.43
C ALA A 12 8.30 -10.58 9.57
N ALA A 13 7.59 -10.87 10.67
CA ALA A 13 6.26 -10.35 10.98
C ALA A 13 6.27 -9.04 11.80
N ALA A 14 7.43 -8.50 12.16
CA ALA A 14 7.52 -7.27 12.94
C ALA A 14 7.17 -6.05 12.08
N THR A 15 6.17 -5.27 12.50
CA THR A 15 5.82 -3.94 11.93
C THR A 15 6.23 -2.80 12.87
N GLY A 16 7.07 -3.07 13.87
CA GLY A 16 7.55 -2.08 14.82
C GLY A 16 8.70 -1.22 14.27
N ASP A 17 9.27 -0.38 15.13
CA ASP A 17 10.43 0.42 14.78
C ASP A 17 11.63 -0.44 14.33
N GLY A 18 12.45 0.12 13.43
CA GLY A 18 13.67 -0.52 12.98
C GLY A 18 13.44 -1.65 11.97
N LEU A 19 12.45 -1.51 11.09
CA LEU A 19 12.16 -2.49 10.04
C LEU A 19 13.41 -2.72 9.18
N LYS A 20 13.67 -3.97 8.83
CA LYS A 20 14.78 -4.30 7.93
C LYS A 20 14.26 -4.32 6.50
N LEU A 21 14.72 -3.36 5.69
CA LEU A 21 14.35 -3.23 4.28
C LEU A 21 15.56 -3.51 3.39
N HIS A 22 15.30 -3.94 2.15
CA HIS A 22 16.34 -4.09 1.14
C HIS A 22 16.58 -2.77 0.44
N ARG A 23 17.86 -2.48 0.16
CA ARG A 23 18.29 -1.31 -0.60
C ARG A 23 18.95 -1.72 -1.90
N ARG A 24 18.68 -0.96 -2.95
CA ARG A 24 19.32 -1.07 -4.26
C ARG A 24 19.64 0.33 -4.79
N PRO A 25 20.91 0.71 -4.84
CA PRO A 25 21.31 1.91 -5.56
C PRO A 25 21.14 1.66 -7.07
N LEU A 26 20.58 2.61 -7.81
CA LEU A 26 20.53 2.53 -9.27
C LEU A 26 20.64 3.92 -9.89
N ARG A 27 21.00 3.97 -11.17
CA ARG A 27 20.85 5.18 -11.99
C ARG A 27 19.71 5.01 -12.98
N ALA A 28 18.88 6.04 -13.09
CA ALA A 28 17.85 6.13 -14.11
C ALA A 28 17.68 7.60 -14.52
N ASP A 29 17.52 7.84 -15.82
CA ASP A 29 17.32 9.18 -16.40
C ASP A 29 18.31 10.23 -15.88
N GLY A 30 19.60 9.85 -15.85
CA GLY A 30 20.69 10.70 -15.37
C GLY A 30 20.79 10.86 -13.85
N ARG A 31 19.80 10.43 -13.07
CA ARG A 31 19.72 10.61 -11.62
C ARG A 31 20.06 9.33 -10.85
N GLY A 32 20.63 9.50 -9.66
CA GLY A 32 20.84 8.41 -8.70
C GLY A 32 19.58 8.18 -7.86
N TYR A 33 19.22 6.91 -7.66
CA TYR A 33 18.12 6.49 -6.81
C TYR A 33 18.59 5.47 -5.78
N SER A 34 18.04 5.57 -4.58
CA SER A 34 18.14 4.55 -3.54
C SER A 34 16.77 3.89 -3.41
N VAL A 35 16.60 2.76 -4.10
CA VAL A 35 15.34 2.00 -4.09
C VAL A 35 15.28 1.13 -2.86
N ILE A 36 14.29 1.41 -2.02
CA ILE A 36 13.99 0.67 -0.81
C ILE A 36 12.84 -0.29 -1.11
N THR A 37 13.00 -1.58 -0.83
CA THR A 37 11.92 -2.57 -0.98
C THR A 37 11.74 -3.38 0.28
N LEU A 38 10.56 -3.98 0.41
CA LEU A 38 10.32 -5.03 1.39
C LEU A 38 11.24 -6.24 1.14
N ARG A 39 11.46 -7.02 2.20
CA ARG A 39 12.23 -8.27 2.11
C ARG A 39 11.34 -9.39 1.56
N PRO A 40 11.89 -10.40 0.85
CA PRO A 40 11.10 -11.52 0.35
C PRO A 40 10.26 -12.24 1.42
N GLY A 41 10.78 -12.32 2.66
CA GLY A 41 10.08 -12.95 3.78
C GLY A 41 9.05 -12.07 4.51
N THR A 42 8.86 -10.81 4.11
CA THR A 42 7.85 -9.94 4.72
C THR A 42 6.45 -10.49 4.40
N PRO A 43 5.57 -10.74 5.40
CA PRO A 43 4.29 -11.41 5.19
C PRO A 43 3.18 -10.46 4.72
N ALA A 44 3.35 -9.14 4.88
CA ALA A 44 2.43 -8.14 4.35
C ALA A 44 2.16 -8.34 2.86
N ARG A 45 0.89 -8.21 2.46
CA ARG A 45 0.50 -8.14 1.06
C ARG A 45 -0.47 -6.99 0.86
N PHE A 46 -0.39 -6.46 -0.35
CA PHE A 46 -1.17 -5.32 -0.79
C PHE A 46 -1.83 -5.67 -2.11
N SER A 47 -2.90 -4.97 -2.45
CA SER A 47 -3.41 -4.89 -3.80
C SER A 47 -3.69 -3.44 -4.13
N THR A 48 -3.88 -3.12 -5.41
CA THR A 48 -4.34 -1.81 -5.85
C THR A 48 -5.50 -1.97 -6.81
N ASN A 49 -6.41 -0.99 -6.83
CA ASN A 49 -7.41 -0.88 -7.88
C ASN A 49 -7.79 0.60 -8.09
N ARG A 50 -8.66 0.86 -9.06
CA ARG A 50 -9.34 2.14 -9.23
C ARG A 50 -10.84 1.92 -9.12
N PHE A 51 -11.50 2.62 -8.20
CA PHE A 51 -12.94 2.55 -8.01
C PHE A 51 -13.47 3.91 -7.55
N HIS A 52 -14.67 4.32 -7.99
CA HIS A 52 -15.22 5.68 -7.77
C HIS A 52 -14.22 6.83 -8.02
N ASP A 53 -13.43 6.72 -9.09
CA ASP A 53 -12.37 7.67 -9.46
C ASP A 53 -11.21 7.84 -8.46
N THR A 54 -11.14 6.99 -7.46
CA THR A 54 -10.09 6.96 -6.44
C THR A 54 -9.18 5.76 -6.62
N TRP A 55 -7.87 5.95 -6.45
CA TRP A 55 -6.90 4.86 -6.43
C TRP A 55 -6.78 4.27 -5.03
N HIS A 56 -6.96 2.96 -4.89
CA HIS A 56 -6.88 2.31 -3.59
C HIS A 56 -5.58 1.55 -3.41
N ILE A 57 -5.06 1.55 -2.18
CA ILE A 57 -4.24 0.46 -1.65
C ILE A 57 -5.13 -0.39 -0.74
N LEU A 58 -5.17 -1.69 -0.98
CA LEU A 58 -6.01 -2.65 -0.27
C LEU A 58 -5.13 -3.63 0.50
N SER A 59 -5.44 -3.89 1.77
CA SER A 59 -4.60 -4.74 2.62
C SER A 59 -5.38 -5.41 3.76
N ASP A 60 -4.69 -6.22 4.57
CA ASP A 60 -5.07 -6.51 5.95
C ASP A 60 -4.47 -5.49 6.94
N LEU A 61 -4.84 -5.58 8.22
CA LEU A 61 -4.34 -4.71 9.29
C LEU A 61 -2.81 -4.71 9.39
N HIS A 62 -2.17 -5.87 9.19
CA HIS A 62 -0.71 -5.97 9.26
C HIS A 62 -0.04 -5.17 8.14
N GLY A 63 -0.54 -5.26 6.91
CA GLY A 63 -0.01 -4.46 5.81
C GLY A 63 -0.27 -2.96 5.97
N ALA A 64 -1.40 -2.53 6.54
CA ALA A 64 -1.60 -1.10 6.87
C ALA A 64 -0.57 -0.58 7.88
N ARG A 65 -0.33 -1.31 8.98
CA ARG A 65 0.71 -0.92 9.95
C ARG A 65 2.10 -0.80 9.31
N LEU A 66 2.44 -1.74 8.42
CA LEU A 66 3.69 -1.68 7.66
C LEU A 66 3.72 -0.45 6.74
N LEU A 67 2.65 -0.21 5.97
CA LEU A 67 2.55 0.92 5.05
C LEU A 67 2.72 2.26 5.77
N GLY A 68 2.03 2.44 6.89
CA GLY A 68 2.16 3.65 7.69
C GLY A 68 3.58 3.86 8.22
N ARG A 69 4.29 2.80 8.64
CA ARG A 69 5.71 2.88 9.02
C ARG A 69 6.63 3.25 7.84
N LEU A 70 6.33 2.75 6.64
CA LEU A 70 7.05 3.14 5.42
C LEU A 70 6.85 4.62 5.12
N LEU A 71 5.60 5.10 5.14
CA LEU A 71 5.26 6.52 4.94
C LEU A 71 5.95 7.42 5.97
N TRP A 72 5.89 7.03 7.25
CA TRP A 72 6.49 7.78 8.35
C TRP A 72 8.01 7.91 8.16
N GLY A 73 8.74 6.80 8.02
CA GLY A 73 10.19 6.87 7.85
C GLY A 73 10.61 7.56 6.54
N LEU A 74 9.76 7.54 5.50
CA LEU A 74 10.03 8.24 4.25
C LEU A 74 9.95 9.75 4.43
N SER A 75 9.04 10.21 5.30
CA SER A 75 8.85 11.63 5.59
C SER A 75 10.09 12.30 6.21
N PHE A 76 11.00 11.54 6.82
CA PHE A 76 12.24 12.04 7.40
C PHE A 76 13.45 11.88 6.46
N GLN A 77 13.27 11.29 5.27
CA GLN A 77 14.36 11.16 4.31
C GLN A 77 14.74 12.52 3.74
N ARG A 78 16.02 12.88 3.87
CA ARG A 78 16.59 14.13 3.36
C ARG A 78 17.42 13.95 2.10
N LEU A 79 17.64 12.70 1.68
CA LEU A 79 18.44 12.37 0.50
C LEU A 79 17.56 12.28 -0.76
N PRO A 80 17.80 13.14 -1.77
CA PRO A 80 17.16 13.03 -3.08
C PRO A 80 17.29 11.64 -3.68
N GLY A 81 16.26 11.19 -4.40
CA GLY A 81 16.26 9.89 -5.08
C GLY A 81 15.94 8.70 -4.18
N THR A 82 15.58 8.92 -2.91
CA THR A 82 15.11 7.84 -2.02
C THR A 82 13.64 7.55 -2.28
N VAL A 83 13.32 6.31 -2.62
CA VAL A 83 11.96 5.86 -2.98
C VAL A 83 11.69 4.50 -2.36
N VAL A 84 10.44 4.25 -1.96
CA VAL A 84 10.00 2.92 -1.54
C VAL A 84 9.21 2.29 -2.67
N VAL A 85 9.50 1.03 -2.99
CA VAL A 85 8.80 0.26 -4.02
C VAL A 85 8.27 -1.03 -3.41
N ILE A 86 6.96 -1.24 -3.55
CA ILE A 86 6.26 -2.49 -3.23
C ILE A 86 5.84 -3.10 -4.57
N ASP A 87 6.40 -4.27 -4.90
CA ASP A 87 6.21 -4.92 -6.20
C ASP A 87 5.71 -6.37 -6.02
N ARG A 88 5.53 -7.08 -7.14
CA ARG A 88 4.89 -8.39 -7.29
C ARG A 88 5.04 -9.39 -6.13
N PRO A 89 6.22 -9.62 -5.51
CA PRO A 89 6.31 -10.57 -4.38
C PRO A 89 5.41 -10.22 -3.19
N HIS A 90 5.00 -8.95 -3.08
CA HIS A 90 4.17 -8.41 -2.01
C HIS A 90 2.80 -7.94 -2.51
N LEU A 91 2.45 -8.24 -3.76
CA LEU A 91 1.17 -7.87 -4.36
C LEU A 91 0.30 -9.09 -4.58
N ASP A 92 -0.90 -9.03 -4.03
CA ASP A 92 -2.01 -9.91 -4.41
C ASP A 92 -2.85 -9.23 -5.51
N PRO A 93 -3.56 -10.00 -6.35
CA PRO A 93 -4.59 -9.47 -7.24
C PRO A 93 -5.69 -8.76 -6.47
N ASN A 94 -6.45 -7.94 -7.20
CA ASN A 94 -7.61 -7.22 -6.68
C ASN A 94 -8.57 -8.17 -5.93
N PRO A 95 -8.89 -7.92 -4.64
CA PRO A 95 -9.73 -8.81 -3.83
C PRO A 95 -11.19 -8.89 -4.30
N PHE A 96 -11.58 -8.17 -5.35
CA PHE A 96 -12.95 -8.15 -5.89
C PHE A 96 -13.07 -8.93 -7.22
N ASP A 97 -12.17 -8.69 -8.18
CA ASP A 97 -12.24 -9.27 -9.54
C ASP A 97 -10.98 -10.06 -9.97
N ALA A 98 -9.98 -10.13 -9.09
CA ALA A 98 -8.67 -10.72 -9.32
C ALA A 98 -7.89 -10.17 -10.52
N GLU A 99 -8.15 -8.92 -10.93
CA GLU A 99 -7.25 -8.19 -11.81
C GLU A 99 -5.86 -8.01 -11.18
N PRO A 100 -4.77 -8.00 -11.97
CA PRO A 100 -3.43 -7.75 -11.45
C PRO A 100 -3.31 -6.37 -10.78
N ALA A 101 -2.72 -6.32 -9.59
CA ALA A 101 -2.39 -5.07 -8.94
C ALA A 101 -1.21 -4.36 -9.64
N ASP A 102 -1.25 -3.03 -9.65
CA ASP A 102 -0.13 -2.19 -10.03
C ASP A 102 0.88 -2.09 -8.88
N PRO A 103 2.19 -2.05 -9.16
CA PRO A 103 3.19 -1.78 -8.13
C PRO A 103 3.02 -0.41 -7.49
N ILE A 104 3.33 -0.32 -6.20
CA ILE A 104 3.19 0.90 -5.41
C ILE A 104 4.57 1.55 -5.27
N VAL A 105 4.65 2.84 -5.56
CA VAL A 105 5.86 3.64 -5.38
C VAL A 105 5.56 4.82 -4.45
N LEU A 106 6.23 4.88 -3.31
CA LEU A 106 6.12 6.00 -2.36
C LEU A 106 7.30 6.96 -2.55
N VAL A 107 6.99 8.26 -2.61
CA VAL A 107 7.96 9.30 -2.99
C VAL A 107 7.84 10.51 -2.06
N PRO A 108 8.95 10.97 -1.44
CA PRO A 108 8.96 12.27 -0.79
C PRO A 108 9.01 13.36 -1.86
N ALA A 109 7.95 14.16 -1.95
CA ALA A 109 7.87 15.27 -2.89
C ALA A 109 8.95 16.33 -2.60
N HIS A 110 9.19 17.20 -3.58
CA HIS A 110 10.23 18.27 -3.61
C HIS A 110 11.68 17.78 -3.65
N LEU A 111 12.00 16.64 -3.03
CA LEU A 111 13.37 16.09 -3.03
C LEU A 111 13.62 15.11 -4.18
N THR A 112 12.57 14.43 -4.66
CA THR A 112 12.71 13.35 -5.65
C THR A 112 11.78 13.56 -6.83
N THR A 113 12.37 13.73 -8.01
CA THR A 113 11.63 13.71 -9.29
C THR A 113 11.64 12.29 -9.85
N LEU A 114 10.47 11.80 -10.26
CA LEU A 114 10.32 10.52 -10.96
C LEU A 114 9.64 10.72 -12.31
N THR A 115 10.30 10.27 -13.36
CA THR A 115 9.71 10.14 -14.69
C THR A 115 9.11 8.74 -14.84
N ALA A 116 8.23 8.56 -15.83
CA ALA A 116 7.72 7.23 -16.19
C ALA A 116 8.82 6.25 -16.58
N ARG A 117 9.90 6.72 -17.23
CA ARG A 117 11.06 5.88 -17.61
C ARG A 117 11.88 5.47 -16.39
N ALA A 118 12.10 6.38 -15.45
CA ALA A 118 12.74 6.06 -14.17
C ALA A 118 11.95 4.99 -13.42
N ILE A 119 10.62 5.18 -13.25
CA ILE A 119 9.74 4.20 -12.59
C ILE A 119 9.84 2.81 -13.21
N ARG A 120 9.80 2.70 -14.54
CA ARG A 120 9.98 1.41 -15.24
C ARG A 120 11.35 0.77 -14.95
N ARG A 121 12.40 1.55 -14.70
CA ARG A 121 13.71 1.04 -14.28
C ARG A 121 13.71 0.62 -12.80
N LEU A 122 13.10 1.42 -11.92
CA LEU A 122 12.99 1.11 -10.48
C LEU A 122 12.30 -0.24 -10.25
N ARG A 123 11.18 -0.49 -10.94
CA ARG A 123 10.43 -1.75 -10.84
C ARG A 123 11.26 -2.95 -11.28
N ARG A 124 11.98 -2.83 -12.39
CA ARG A 124 12.90 -3.89 -12.85
C ARG A 124 13.99 -4.16 -11.82
N ALA A 125 14.57 -3.10 -11.24
CA ALA A 125 15.57 -3.24 -10.20
C ALA A 125 15.02 -3.85 -8.90
N ALA A 126 13.74 -3.66 -8.57
CA ALA A 126 13.13 -4.27 -7.38
C ALA A 126 13.17 -5.81 -7.42
N ALA A 127 13.20 -6.41 -8.63
CA ALA A 127 13.35 -7.85 -8.83
C ALA A 127 14.81 -8.34 -8.79
N GLU A 128 15.80 -7.44 -8.91
CA GLU A 128 17.22 -7.79 -8.82
C GLU A 128 17.59 -8.15 -7.35
N PRO A 129 18.67 -8.91 -7.10
CA PRO A 129 19.20 -9.11 -5.75
C PRO A 129 19.45 -7.78 -5.04
N SER A 130 19.24 -7.74 -3.72
CA SER A 130 19.52 -6.53 -2.95
C SER A 130 21.03 -6.33 -2.76
N HIS A 131 21.46 -5.06 -2.78
CA HIS A 131 22.85 -4.66 -2.53
C HIS A 131 23.13 -4.40 -1.04
N GLY A 132 22.13 -4.52 -0.17
CA GLY A 132 22.29 -4.27 1.25
C GLY A 132 20.99 -4.11 2.00
N THR A 133 21.08 -4.04 3.32
CA THR A 133 19.94 -3.81 4.19
C THR A 133 20.02 -2.42 4.78
N VAL A 134 18.87 -1.74 4.86
CA VAL A 134 18.71 -0.56 5.70
C VAL A 134 17.82 -0.88 6.89
N ARG A 135 18.09 -0.20 8.01
CA ARG A 135 17.19 -0.17 9.15
C ARG A 135 16.30 1.06 9.01
N TRP A 136 15.02 0.83 8.84
CA TRP A 136 14.02 1.85 8.65
C TRP A 136 13.45 2.25 9.99
N HIS A 137 13.83 3.43 10.44
CA HIS A 137 13.41 3.95 11.72
C HIS A 137 12.13 4.78 11.58
N THR A 138 11.26 4.63 12.57
CA THR A 138 9.99 5.33 12.71
C THR A 138 9.90 6.02 14.06
N TRP A 139 10.96 6.72 14.43
CA TRP A 139 11.03 7.46 15.69
C TRP A 139 9.86 8.44 15.81
N GLY A 140 9.27 8.50 16.99
CA GLY A 140 8.15 9.40 17.30
C GLY A 140 6.79 8.97 16.76
N LEU A 141 6.68 7.97 15.87
CA LEU A 141 5.38 7.56 15.34
C LEU A 141 4.44 7.08 16.45
N ASP A 142 4.92 6.24 17.36
CA ASP A 142 4.09 5.73 18.46
C ASP A 142 3.61 6.85 19.39
N THR A 143 4.47 7.83 19.66
CA THR A 143 4.10 9.03 20.42
C THR A 143 3.04 9.88 19.72
N GLU A 144 3.15 10.06 18.40
CA GLU A 144 2.14 10.77 17.62
C GLU A 144 0.82 10.01 17.51
N LEU A 145 0.84 8.68 17.47
CA LEU A 145 -0.38 7.87 17.52
C LEU A 145 -1.10 8.06 18.85
N ASP A 146 -0.37 8.03 19.97
CA ASP A 146 -0.95 8.27 21.28
C ASP A 146 -1.50 9.71 21.40
N ARG A 147 -0.84 10.70 20.79
CA ARG A 147 -1.35 12.07 20.70
C ARG A 147 -2.64 12.12 19.88
N ALA A 148 -2.64 11.55 18.68
CA ALA A 148 -3.79 11.56 17.78
C ALA A 148 -5.03 10.94 18.44
N ARG A 149 -4.88 9.81 19.12
CA ARG A 149 -5.97 9.16 19.88
C ARG A 149 -6.54 10.06 20.96
N ARG A 150 -5.67 10.69 21.77
CA ARG A 150 -6.12 11.66 22.80
C ARG A 150 -6.87 12.85 22.20
N THR A 151 -6.44 13.32 21.03
CA THR A 151 -7.07 14.46 20.35
C THR A 151 -8.46 14.13 19.81
N LEU A 152 -8.69 12.89 19.35
CA LEU A 152 -10.02 12.44 18.89
C LEU A 152 -11.07 12.48 20.02
N ASP A 153 -10.66 12.30 21.27
CA ASP A 153 -11.54 12.36 22.43
C ASP A 153 -11.86 13.81 22.87
N LEU A 154 -11.20 14.82 22.30
CA LEU A 154 -11.42 16.21 22.65
C LEU A 154 -12.60 16.82 21.88
N ARG A 155 -13.50 17.47 22.61
CA ARG A 155 -14.61 18.24 22.04
C ARG A 155 -14.13 19.43 21.18
N TRP A 156 -12.95 19.97 21.49
CA TRP A 156 -12.32 21.09 20.80
C TRP A 156 -10.82 20.82 20.69
N PRO A 157 -10.34 20.22 19.58
CA PRO A 157 -8.93 19.96 19.40
C PRO A 157 -8.15 21.27 19.29
N GLU A 158 -6.87 21.24 19.69
CA GLU A 158 -5.96 22.37 19.52
C GLU A 158 -5.86 22.74 18.03
N TRP A 159 -5.76 24.05 17.74
CA TRP A 159 -5.59 24.50 16.36
C TRP A 159 -4.22 24.05 15.82
N GLU A 160 -4.23 23.39 14.67
CA GLU A 160 -3.00 23.02 13.97
C GLU A 160 -2.89 23.78 12.63
N PRO A 161 -1.68 24.22 12.26
CA PRO A 161 -1.48 24.90 10.99
C PRO A 161 -1.79 23.95 9.81
N PRO A 162 -2.33 24.47 8.69
CA PRO A 162 -2.60 23.67 7.51
C PRO A 162 -1.34 22.93 7.02
N VAL A 163 -1.47 21.63 6.82
CA VAL A 163 -0.38 20.79 6.31
C VAL A 163 -0.11 21.13 4.84
N ASP A 164 1.15 21.39 4.50
CA ASP A 164 1.58 21.60 3.11
C ASP A 164 1.10 20.44 2.20
N THR A 165 0.60 20.83 1.04
CA THR A 165 0.05 19.92 0.03
C THR A 165 0.71 20.07 -1.32
N HIS A 166 1.58 21.06 -1.48
CA HIS A 166 2.21 21.31 -2.77
C HIS A 166 2.99 20.06 -3.21
N GLY A 167 2.85 19.68 -4.47
CA GLY A 167 3.52 18.49 -5.01
C GLY A 167 2.95 17.15 -4.52
N ALA A 168 1.88 17.11 -3.71
CA ALA A 168 1.15 15.89 -3.41
C ALA A 168 0.33 15.44 -4.61
N ALA A 169 0.38 14.14 -4.93
CA ALA A 169 -0.45 13.52 -5.97
C ALA A 169 -0.45 12.00 -5.82
N ILE A 170 -1.51 11.38 -6.33
CA ILE A 170 -1.63 9.93 -6.44
C ILE A 170 -2.00 9.62 -7.89
N GLU A 171 -1.06 9.05 -8.62
CA GLU A 171 -1.16 8.93 -10.08
C GLU A 171 -0.55 7.64 -10.61
N ARG A 172 -1.17 7.09 -11.66
CA ARG A 172 -0.63 5.92 -12.35
C ARG A 172 0.38 6.37 -13.41
N THR A 173 1.67 6.14 -13.15
CA THR A 173 2.77 6.57 -14.02
C THR A 173 3.78 5.45 -14.20
N GLY A 174 4.23 5.19 -15.44
CA GLY A 174 5.22 4.14 -15.71
C GLY A 174 4.75 2.72 -15.36
N GLY A 175 3.43 2.50 -15.33
CA GLY A 175 2.79 1.24 -14.96
C GLY A 175 2.88 0.91 -13.46
N ALA A 176 3.07 1.91 -12.61
CA ALA A 176 2.96 1.82 -11.16
C ALA A 176 2.05 2.93 -10.64
N LEU A 177 1.46 2.70 -9.48
CA LEU A 177 0.73 3.70 -8.72
C LEU A 177 1.72 4.46 -7.84
N VAL A 178 1.87 5.76 -8.10
CA VAL A 178 2.83 6.63 -7.43
C VAL A 178 2.09 7.48 -6.40
N PHE A 179 2.46 7.32 -5.13
CA PHE A 179 2.02 8.17 -4.03
C PHE A 179 3.16 9.12 -3.72
N ARG A 180 2.99 10.40 -4.07
CA ARG A 180 3.94 11.46 -3.75
C ARG A 180 3.30 12.49 -2.85
N ALA A 181 4.04 12.95 -1.86
CA ALA A 181 3.58 14.00 -0.95
C ALA A 181 4.77 14.67 -0.22
N PRO A 182 4.63 15.93 0.22
CA PRO A 182 5.63 16.57 1.06
C PRO A 182 5.79 15.82 2.39
N PRO A 183 6.94 15.96 3.08
CA PRO A 183 7.20 15.34 4.37
C PRO A 183 6.07 15.46 5.41
N SER A 184 5.50 16.65 5.57
CA SER A 184 4.41 16.91 6.53
C SER A 184 3.16 16.08 6.21
N ARG A 185 2.80 15.99 4.92
CA ARG A 185 1.65 15.20 4.45
C ARG A 185 1.90 13.70 4.54
N LEU A 186 3.13 13.24 4.26
CA LEU A 186 3.51 11.84 4.48
C LEU A 186 3.39 11.41 5.95
N ARG A 187 3.70 12.30 6.91
CA ARG A 187 3.48 12.01 8.34
C ARG A 187 2.01 11.88 8.70
N LEU A 188 1.18 12.78 8.18
CA LEU A 188 -0.27 12.71 8.38
C LEU A 188 -0.84 11.40 7.83
N TRP A 189 -0.54 11.10 6.54
CA TRP A 189 -0.95 9.83 5.93
C TRP A 189 -0.43 8.62 6.70
N ALA A 190 0.78 8.68 7.23
CA ALA A 190 1.31 7.59 8.03
C ALA A 190 0.50 7.35 9.32
N VAL A 191 0.15 8.41 10.05
CA VAL A 191 -0.69 8.32 11.26
C VAL A 191 -2.05 7.75 10.88
N ASP A 192 -2.72 8.34 9.89
CA ASP A 192 -4.05 7.91 9.42
C ASP A 192 -4.07 6.43 8.99
N VAL A 193 -3.01 5.95 8.35
CA VAL A 193 -2.91 4.57 7.89
C VAL A 193 -2.61 3.60 9.04
N VAL A 194 -1.82 4.00 10.05
CA VAL A 194 -1.53 3.12 11.19
C VAL A 194 -2.71 3.00 12.16
N THR A 195 -3.57 4.02 12.25
CA THR A 195 -4.79 3.99 13.08
C THR A 195 -5.91 3.14 12.47
N LEU A 196 -5.80 2.72 11.21
CA LEU A 196 -6.75 1.79 10.61
C LEU A 196 -6.89 0.52 11.45
N GLY A 197 -8.13 0.08 11.60
CA GLY A 197 -8.55 -1.04 12.43
C GLY A 197 -9.02 -0.64 13.83
N GLU A 198 -9.06 0.66 14.13
CA GLU A 198 -9.68 1.21 15.34
C GLU A 198 -11.17 1.49 15.13
N GLN A 199 -11.63 1.70 13.89
CA GLN A 199 -13.03 2.06 13.57
C GLN A 199 -13.61 1.18 12.45
N TRP A 200 -13.81 -0.11 12.76
CA TRP A 200 -14.38 -1.05 11.80
C TRP A 200 -15.83 -0.76 11.45
N TYR A 201 -16.13 -0.73 10.16
CA TYR A 201 -17.47 -0.68 9.58
C TYR A 201 -17.64 -1.83 8.57
N HIS A 202 -18.58 -2.75 8.84
CA HIS A 202 -18.81 -3.95 8.01
C HIS A 202 -17.53 -4.72 7.65
N ASP A 203 -16.68 -5.01 8.65
CA ASP A 203 -15.38 -5.71 8.51
C ASP A 203 -14.34 -5.04 7.60
N MET A 204 -14.57 -3.76 7.28
CA MET A 204 -13.68 -2.87 6.56
C MET A 204 -13.34 -1.64 7.43
N ASP A 205 -12.16 -1.07 7.22
CA ASP A 205 -11.81 0.26 7.73
C ASP A 205 -11.00 0.97 6.63
N TYR A 206 -11.08 2.28 6.53
CA TYR A 206 -10.45 3.03 5.45
C TYR A 206 -10.07 4.46 5.84
N THR A 207 -9.09 4.99 5.13
CA THR A 207 -8.72 6.40 5.23
C THR A 207 -8.33 6.97 3.87
N TYR A 208 -8.73 8.20 3.62
CA TYR A 208 -8.44 8.90 2.39
C TYR A 208 -7.06 9.57 2.44
N LEU A 209 -6.27 9.36 1.40
CA LEU A 209 -4.98 10.01 1.20
C LEU A 209 -5.15 11.29 0.38
N HIS A 210 -5.89 12.26 0.91
CA HIS A 210 -6.22 13.50 0.18
C HIS A 210 -4.96 14.33 -0.15
N PRO A 211 -4.70 14.67 -1.43
CA PRO A 211 -3.61 15.56 -1.77
C PRO A 211 -3.94 17.05 -1.55
N VAL A 212 -5.15 17.57 -1.81
CA VAL A 212 -5.52 18.99 -1.53
C VAL A 212 -7.05 19.14 -1.57
N GLY A 213 -7.64 20.03 -0.75
CA GLY A 213 -8.78 20.90 -1.13
C GLY A 213 -10.12 20.32 -1.58
N ARG A 214 -10.26 19.01 -1.79
CA ARG A 214 -11.52 18.35 -2.14
C ARG A 214 -12.08 17.67 -0.90
N ARG A 215 -12.88 18.41 -0.13
CA ARG A 215 -13.76 17.83 0.88
C ARG A 215 -14.98 17.27 0.18
N GLY A 216 -14.99 15.96 -0.02
CA GLY A 216 -16.12 15.22 -0.56
C GLY A 216 -15.79 13.73 -0.64
N PRO A 217 -16.79 12.83 -0.51
CA PRO A 217 -16.59 11.39 -0.60
C PRO A 217 -16.13 10.94 -2.00
N CYS A 218 -16.30 11.79 -3.02
CA CYS A 218 -15.86 11.55 -4.40
C CYS A 218 -14.84 12.64 -4.77
N GLY A 219 -13.55 12.30 -4.89
CA GLY A 219 -12.51 13.26 -5.28
C GLY A 219 -11.20 13.21 -4.46
N SER A 220 -11.00 12.18 -3.64
CA SER A 220 -9.66 11.82 -3.17
C SER A 220 -8.89 11.13 -4.30
N ASP A 221 -7.66 11.55 -4.58
CA ASP A 221 -6.85 10.87 -5.59
C ASP A 221 -6.37 9.49 -5.11
N GLY A 222 -6.47 9.21 -3.80
CA GLY A 222 -6.30 7.86 -3.29
C GLY A 222 -6.78 7.61 -1.87
N GLU A 223 -6.79 6.34 -1.50
CA GLU A 223 -7.36 5.78 -0.28
C GLU A 223 -6.64 4.50 0.13
N VAL A 224 -6.56 4.22 1.42
CA VAL A 224 -6.13 2.92 1.95
C VAL A 224 -7.33 2.25 2.60
N GLN A 225 -7.66 1.05 2.15
CA GLN A 225 -8.70 0.21 2.74
C GLN A 225 -8.10 -1.05 3.33
N ILE A 226 -8.55 -1.43 4.51
CA ILE A 226 -8.25 -2.73 5.10
C ILE A 226 -9.51 -3.57 5.29
N PHE A 227 -9.33 -4.89 5.20
CA PHE A 227 -10.39 -5.86 5.43
C PHE A 227 -9.93 -6.92 6.43
N ARG A 228 -10.79 -7.29 7.38
CA ARG A 228 -10.48 -8.39 8.30
C ARG A 228 -10.28 -9.72 7.58
N ASP A 229 -11.06 -9.95 6.52
CA ASP A 229 -11.07 -11.15 5.70
C ASP A 229 -10.31 -10.95 4.37
N TYR A 230 -9.38 -9.99 4.29
CA TYR A 230 -8.65 -9.63 3.06
C TYR A 230 -8.15 -10.84 2.25
N ARG A 231 -7.50 -11.80 2.92
CA ARG A 231 -6.96 -13.02 2.30
C ARG A 231 -8.03 -13.92 1.71
N LEU A 232 -9.15 -14.04 2.42
CA LEU A 232 -10.31 -14.79 1.95
C LEU A 232 -10.91 -14.11 0.71
N LYS A 233 -11.04 -12.77 0.72
CA LYS A 233 -11.50 -12.01 -0.46
C LYS A 233 -10.62 -12.26 -1.68
N VAL A 234 -9.29 -12.13 -1.55
CA VAL A 234 -8.33 -12.44 -2.64
C VAL A 234 -8.50 -13.87 -3.17
N SER A 235 -8.58 -14.86 -2.27
CA SER A 235 -8.72 -16.26 -2.65
C SER A 235 -10.05 -16.53 -3.38
N ALA A 236 -11.13 -15.90 -2.92
CA ALA A 236 -12.45 -16.00 -3.53
C ALA A 236 -12.49 -15.33 -4.90
N ALA A 237 -11.93 -14.12 -5.05
CA ALA A 237 -11.85 -13.42 -6.33
C ALA A 237 -11.06 -14.22 -7.38
N ARG A 238 -9.92 -14.83 -7.01
CA ARG A 238 -9.14 -15.71 -7.92
C ARG A 238 -9.96 -16.90 -8.39
N THR A 239 -10.70 -17.52 -7.48
CA THR A 239 -11.57 -18.66 -7.78
C THR A 239 -12.72 -18.24 -8.68
N ALA A 240 -13.38 -17.12 -8.35
CA ALA A 240 -14.48 -16.58 -9.12
C ALA A 240 -14.06 -16.20 -10.54
N ARG A 241 -12.90 -15.56 -10.71
CA ARG A 241 -12.33 -15.23 -12.01
C ARG A 241 -12.13 -16.48 -12.87
N ARG A 242 -11.54 -17.53 -12.30
CA ARG A 242 -11.33 -18.80 -13.01
C ARG A 242 -12.67 -19.43 -13.42
N GLU A 243 -13.65 -19.49 -12.51
CA GLU A 243 -14.96 -20.09 -12.77
C GLU A 243 -15.74 -19.31 -13.85
N VAL A 244 -15.77 -17.98 -13.76
CA VAL A 244 -16.47 -17.11 -14.71
C VAL A 244 -15.81 -17.19 -16.09
N LEU A 245 -14.49 -17.08 -16.18
CA LEU A 245 -13.79 -17.15 -17.46
C LEU A 245 -13.91 -18.51 -18.14
N ALA A 246 -14.05 -19.61 -17.39
CA ALA A 246 -14.25 -20.95 -17.98
C ALA A 246 -15.62 -21.11 -18.66
N GLY A 247 -16.62 -20.32 -18.26
CA GLY A 247 -17.99 -20.37 -18.80
C GLY A 247 -18.30 -19.30 -19.85
N LEU A 248 -17.37 -18.39 -20.14
CA LEU A 248 -17.62 -17.26 -21.03
C LEU A 248 -17.12 -17.52 -22.46
N PRO A 249 -17.86 -17.07 -23.49
CA PRO A 249 -17.33 -17.03 -24.85
C PRO A 249 -16.16 -16.02 -24.94
N PRO A 250 -15.18 -16.23 -25.84
CA PRO A 250 -13.97 -15.40 -25.96
C PRO A 250 -14.20 -13.90 -26.22
N ALA A 251 -15.40 -13.48 -26.63
CA ALA A 251 -15.73 -12.12 -27.05
C ALA A 251 -16.37 -11.23 -25.96
N ALA A 252 -16.42 -11.67 -24.70
CA ALA A 252 -16.99 -10.89 -23.60
C ALA A 252 -16.14 -9.65 -23.27
N ARG A 253 -16.78 -8.48 -23.08
CA ARG A 253 -16.09 -7.23 -22.75
C ARG A 253 -15.51 -7.26 -21.32
N PRO A 254 -14.27 -6.79 -21.08
CA PRO A 254 -13.61 -6.87 -19.77
C PRO A 254 -14.41 -6.29 -18.60
N ASP A 255 -15.08 -5.15 -18.77
CA ASP A 255 -15.83 -4.49 -17.68
C ASP A 255 -17.07 -5.29 -17.26
N ASP A 256 -17.78 -5.87 -18.23
CA ASP A 256 -18.93 -6.74 -17.96
C ASP A 256 -18.48 -8.02 -17.26
N VAL A 257 -17.31 -8.54 -17.64
CA VAL A 257 -16.68 -9.71 -16.99
C VAL A 257 -16.26 -9.41 -15.56
N ASN A 258 -15.60 -8.28 -15.29
CA ASN A 258 -15.15 -7.93 -13.93
C ASN A 258 -16.32 -7.75 -12.95
N ARG A 259 -17.43 -7.15 -13.41
CA ARG A 259 -18.66 -7.07 -12.62
C ARG A 259 -19.26 -8.44 -12.32
N LEU A 260 -19.26 -9.35 -13.30
CA LEU A 260 -19.72 -10.73 -13.09
C LEU A 260 -18.83 -11.48 -12.10
N ILE A 261 -17.51 -11.33 -12.22
CA ILE A 261 -16.55 -11.92 -11.28
C ILE A 261 -16.79 -11.42 -9.87
N TRP A 262 -16.95 -10.10 -9.70
CA TRP A 262 -17.19 -9.51 -8.39
C TRP A 262 -18.46 -10.09 -7.75
N ARG A 263 -19.59 -10.11 -8.48
CA ARG A 263 -20.83 -10.72 -7.97
C ARG A 263 -20.65 -12.20 -7.62
N HIS A 264 -19.95 -12.96 -8.47
CA HIS A 264 -19.72 -14.39 -8.25
C HIS A 264 -18.76 -14.67 -7.08
N ALA A 265 -17.83 -13.75 -6.79
CA ALA A 265 -16.93 -13.86 -5.65
C ALA A 265 -17.69 -13.93 -4.32
N ASP A 266 -18.84 -13.28 -4.21
CA ASP A 266 -19.70 -13.34 -3.01
C ASP A 266 -20.26 -14.74 -2.82
N THR A 267 -20.74 -15.37 -3.90
CA THR A 267 -21.18 -16.78 -3.89
C THR A 267 -20.04 -17.72 -3.51
N VAL A 268 -18.83 -17.52 -4.06
CA VAL A 268 -17.65 -18.32 -3.73
C VAL A 268 -17.29 -18.19 -2.24
N ARG A 269 -17.41 -16.99 -1.65
CA ARG A 269 -17.18 -16.79 -0.21
C ARG A 269 -18.23 -17.52 0.64
N ALA A 270 -19.51 -17.40 0.26
CA ALA A 270 -20.61 -18.06 0.98
C ALA A 270 -20.47 -19.59 1.00
N ARG A 271 -20.02 -20.21 -0.11
CA ARG A 271 -19.78 -21.67 -0.20
C ARG A 271 -18.72 -22.18 0.78
N ARG A 272 -17.77 -21.33 1.19
CA ARG A 272 -16.69 -21.74 2.09
C ARG A 272 -17.11 -21.79 3.57
N GLY A 273 -18.33 -21.35 3.90
CA GLY A 273 -18.88 -21.33 5.25
C GLY A 273 -18.09 -20.43 6.21
N PRO A 274 -18.64 -20.10 7.40
CA PRO A 274 -17.80 -19.63 8.49
C PRO A 274 -16.84 -20.77 8.85
N ALA A 275 -15.54 -20.49 8.87
CA ALA A 275 -14.59 -21.42 9.46
C ALA A 275 -15.06 -21.71 10.89
N VAL A 276 -15.39 -22.96 11.19
CA VAL A 276 -15.62 -23.41 12.57
C VAL A 276 -14.36 -23.04 13.34
N ARG A 277 -14.48 -22.06 14.24
CA ARG A 277 -13.43 -21.78 15.21
C ARG A 277 -13.42 -22.97 16.17
N VAL A 278 -12.39 -23.81 16.05
CA VAL A 278 -11.99 -24.75 17.11
C VAL A 278 -11.06 -24.01 18.05
#